data_AF-A0A1H6DZV8-F1
#
_entry.id   AF-A0A1H6DZV8-F1
#
_cell.length_a   1.000
_cell.length_b   1.000
_cell.length_c   1.000
_cell.angle_alpha   90.00
_cell.angle_beta   90.00
_cell.angle_gamma   90.00
#
_symmetry.space_group_name_H-M   'P 1'
#
loop_
_entity.id
_entity.type
_entity.pdbx_description
1 polymer ?
#
loop_
_entity_poly.entity_id
_entity_poly.type
_entity_poly.pdbx_seq_one_letter_code
_entity_poly.pdbx_strand_id
1 'polypeptide(L)'
;MTGHAAEASTAVDELAEWVKVYRYAKDNAAKWTETAEAVREKLVEHLSGAGAQVGTIGGEPAIKYTPVVSRRLNTKAFRHDHPEIAERYTSEHTSYRFTLVGE
;
A
#
# COMPACT_ATOMS: atom_id res chain seq x y z
N MET A 1 1.60 23.54 -26.50
CA MET A 1 2.89 22.86 -26.73
C MET A 1 3.50 22.59 -25.36
N THR A 2 3.20 21.44 -24.79
CA THR A 2 3.72 21.04 -23.47
C THR A 2 5.11 20.48 -23.70
N GLY A 3 6.14 21.28 -23.46
CA GLY A 3 7.52 20.80 -23.50
C GLY A 3 7.67 19.69 -22.48
N HIS A 4 7.93 18.45 -22.94
CA HIS A 4 8.51 17.42 -22.09
C HIS A 4 9.85 17.99 -21.61
N ALA A 5 9.91 18.42 -20.36
CA ALA A 5 11.20 18.65 -19.71
C ALA A 5 11.95 17.31 -19.79
N ALA A 6 13.09 17.29 -20.49
CA ALA A 6 13.93 16.11 -20.53
C ALA A 6 14.31 15.78 -19.08
N GLU A 7 13.82 14.65 -18.57
CA GLU A 7 14.19 14.18 -17.25
C GLU A 7 15.70 13.97 -17.23
N ALA A 8 16.38 14.56 -16.25
CA ALA A 8 17.82 14.35 -16.09
C ALA A 8 18.04 12.86 -15.76
N SER A 9 18.71 12.15 -16.67
CA SER A 9 19.05 10.75 -16.50
C SER A 9 20.52 10.60 -16.11
N THR A 10 20.80 9.55 -15.35
CA THR A 10 22.17 9.13 -15.05
C THR A 10 22.31 7.63 -15.30
N ALA A 11 23.49 7.21 -15.72
CA ALA A 11 23.80 5.82 -15.98
C ALA A 11 23.92 5.07 -14.65
N VAL A 12 23.31 3.88 -14.57
CA VAL A 12 23.33 3.02 -13.38
C VAL A 12 23.84 1.61 -13.71
N ASP A 13 24.67 1.49 -14.75
CA ASP A 13 25.17 0.19 -15.25
C ASP A 13 25.87 -0.62 -14.16
N GLU A 14 26.62 0.04 -13.28
CA GLU A 14 27.30 -0.58 -12.14
C GLU A 14 26.33 -1.18 -11.09
N LEU A 15 25.06 -0.77 -11.12
CA LEU A 15 23.99 -1.26 -10.24
C LEU A 15 23.07 -2.29 -10.91
N ALA A 16 23.40 -2.76 -12.12
CA ALA A 16 22.53 -3.66 -12.88
C ALA A 16 22.17 -4.94 -12.12
N GLU A 17 23.11 -5.54 -11.37
CA GLU A 17 22.83 -6.72 -10.54
C GLU A 17 21.86 -6.40 -9.40
N TRP A 18 21.99 -5.24 -8.75
CA TRP A 18 21.08 -4.81 -7.70
C TRP A 18 19.67 -4.56 -8.22
N VAL A 19 19.52 -4.04 -9.44
CA VAL A 19 18.21 -3.90 -10.09
C VAL A 19 17.56 -5.28 -10.29
N LYS A 20 18.32 -6.29 -10.72
CA LYS A 20 17.82 -7.67 -10.88
C LYS A 20 17.40 -8.29 -9.54
N VAL A 21 18.23 -8.13 -8.50
CA VAL A 21 17.89 -8.61 -7.14
C VAL A 21 16.62 -7.93 -6.64
N TYR A 22 16.48 -6.63 -6.85
CA TYR A 22 15.29 -5.90 -6.45
C TYR A 22 14.03 -6.36 -7.20
N ARG A 23 14.12 -6.63 -8.51
CA ARG A 23 13.03 -7.22 -9.31
C ARG A 23 12.59 -8.56 -8.72
N TYR A 24 13.55 -9.48 -8.54
CA TYR A 24 13.27 -10.79 -7.98
C TYR A 24 12.65 -10.71 -6.58
N ALA A 25 13.14 -9.82 -5.73
CA ALA A 25 12.58 -9.60 -4.39
C ALA A 25 11.14 -9.07 -4.46
N LYS A 26 10.86 -8.12 -5.38
CA LYS A 26 9.50 -7.58 -5.59
C LYS A 26 8.53 -8.62 -6.11
N ASP A 27 8.94 -9.44 -7.07
CA ASP A 27 8.08 -10.49 -7.63
C ASP A 27 7.74 -11.53 -6.57
N ASN A 28 8.72 -11.93 -5.76
CA ASN A 28 8.45 -12.85 -4.64
C ASN A 28 7.55 -12.20 -3.59
N ALA A 29 7.77 -10.94 -3.23
CA ALA A 29 6.91 -10.23 -2.30
C ALA A 29 5.46 -10.14 -2.82
N ALA A 30 5.28 -9.89 -4.11
CA ALA A 30 3.96 -9.87 -4.75
C ALA A 30 3.27 -11.25 -4.68
N LYS A 31 3.98 -12.32 -5.06
CA LYS A 31 3.47 -13.71 -4.98
C LYS A 31 3.06 -14.10 -3.57
N TRP A 32 3.89 -13.78 -2.58
CA TRP A 32 3.58 -14.06 -1.17
C TRP A 32 2.45 -13.18 -0.63
N THR A 33 2.31 -11.94 -1.12
CA THR A 33 1.19 -11.07 -0.77
C THR A 33 -0.13 -11.66 -1.28
N GLU A 34 -0.18 -12.10 -2.53
CA GLU A 34 -1.38 -12.75 -3.09
C GLU A 34 -1.74 -14.01 -2.31
N THR A 35 -0.75 -14.85 -2.01
CA THR A 35 -0.96 -16.07 -1.21
C THR A 35 -1.47 -15.74 0.20
N ALA A 36 -0.90 -14.72 0.85
CA ALA A 36 -1.30 -14.29 2.18
C ALA A 36 -2.74 -13.74 2.20
N GLU A 37 -3.13 -12.96 1.19
CA GLU A 37 -4.51 -12.46 1.07
C GLU A 37 -5.50 -13.62 0.87
N ALA A 38 -5.21 -14.57 -0.02
CA ALA A 38 -6.06 -15.75 -0.22
C ALA A 38 -6.23 -16.59 1.06
N VAL A 39 -5.17 -16.76 1.85
CA VAL A 39 -5.25 -17.43 3.16
C VAL A 39 -6.05 -16.60 4.16
N ARG A 40 -5.81 -15.28 4.20
CA ARG A 40 -6.51 -14.35 5.08
C ARG A 40 -8.01 -14.38 4.84
N GLU A 41 -8.46 -14.39 3.59
CA GLU A 41 -9.88 -14.48 3.23
C GLU A 41 -10.52 -15.73 3.84
N LYS A 42 -9.88 -16.90 3.71
CA LYS A 42 -10.37 -18.15 4.31
C LYS A 42 -10.45 -18.08 5.85
N LEU A 43 -9.45 -17.47 6.49
CA LEU A 43 -9.45 -17.30 7.95
C LEU A 43 -10.58 -16.35 8.41
N VAL A 44 -10.82 -15.26 7.66
CA VAL A 44 -11.89 -14.30 7.94
C VAL A 44 -13.26 -14.95 7.71
N GLU A 45 -13.45 -15.68 6.62
CA GLU A 45 -14.69 -16.41 6.32
C GLU A 45 -15.02 -17.39 7.47
N HIS A 46 -14.03 -18.17 7.91
CA HIS A 46 -14.21 -19.08 9.04
C HIS A 46 -14.61 -18.37 10.33
N LEU A 47 -13.87 -17.32 10.73
CA LEU A 47 -14.14 -16.57 11.96
C LEU A 47 -15.50 -15.87 11.92
N SER A 48 -15.84 -15.23 10.79
CA SER A 48 -17.11 -14.54 10.61
C SER A 48 -18.30 -15.50 10.59
N GLY A 49 -18.19 -16.64 9.90
CA GLY A 49 -19.21 -17.69 9.91
C GLY A 49 -19.45 -18.29 11.29
N ALA A 50 -18.40 -18.40 12.10
CA ALA A 50 -18.50 -18.84 13.50
C ALA A 50 -18.96 -17.74 14.47
N GLY A 51 -19.11 -16.49 14.01
CA GLY A 51 -19.36 -15.33 14.87
C GLY A 51 -18.23 -15.06 15.88
N ALA A 52 -17.03 -15.58 15.63
CA ALA A 52 -15.89 -15.52 16.53
C ALA A 52 -14.90 -14.43 16.09
N GLN A 53 -14.32 -13.74 17.07
CA GLN A 53 -13.28 -12.72 16.80
C GLN A 53 -11.87 -13.25 17.03
N VAL A 54 -11.71 -14.43 17.63
CA VAL A 54 -10.42 -15.04 17.95
C VAL A 54 -10.42 -16.48 17.49
N GLY A 55 -9.39 -16.88 16.76
CA GLY A 55 -9.11 -18.27 16.41
C GLY A 55 -7.91 -18.79 17.20
N THR A 56 -7.98 -20.04 17.64
CA THR A 56 -6.96 -20.69 18.46
C THR A 56 -6.32 -21.89 17.76
N ILE A 57 -5.04 -22.15 18.00
CA ILE A 57 -4.33 -23.37 17.59
C ILE A 57 -3.78 -24.03 18.85
N GLY A 58 -4.16 -25.27 19.12
CA GLY A 58 -3.73 -25.98 20.34
C GLY A 58 -4.23 -25.33 21.64
N GLY A 59 -5.36 -24.62 21.58
CA GLY A 59 -5.92 -23.88 22.73
C GLY A 59 -5.35 -22.47 22.91
N GLU A 60 -4.27 -22.12 22.20
CA GLU A 60 -3.64 -20.80 22.29
C GLU A 60 -4.17 -19.85 21.19
N PRO A 61 -4.47 -18.58 21.50
CA PRO A 61 -4.87 -17.59 20.50
C PRO A 61 -3.82 -17.40 19.41
N ALA A 62 -4.23 -17.61 18.15
CA ALA A 62 -3.35 -17.52 16.99
C ALA A 62 -3.72 -16.36 16.04
N ILE A 63 -5.01 -16.04 15.93
CA ILE A 63 -5.52 -15.00 15.03
C ILE A 63 -6.64 -14.19 15.69
N LYS A 64 -6.74 -12.91 15.33
CA LYS A 64 -7.79 -12.00 15.80
C LYS A 64 -8.40 -11.24 14.64
N TYR A 65 -9.72 -11.31 14.51
CA TYR A 65 -10.53 -10.58 13.54
C TYR A 65 -11.46 -9.61 14.26
N THR A 66 -11.10 -8.32 14.26
CA THR A 66 -11.90 -7.26 14.89
C THR A 66 -12.23 -6.16 13.89
N PRO A 67 -13.45 -5.61 13.92
CA PRO A 67 -13.82 -4.50 13.07
C PRO A 67 -13.03 -3.25 13.46
N VAL A 68 -12.44 -2.58 12.46
CA VAL A 68 -11.78 -1.28 12.63
C VAL A 68 -12.61 -0.24 11.89
N VAL A 69 -13.15 0.73 12.63
CA VAL A 69 -13.90 1.85 12.06
C VAL A 69 -12.94 3.02 11.85
N SER A 70 -12.69 3.37 10.59
CA SER A 70 -11.93 4.55 10.22
C SER A 70 -12.86 5.69 9.85
N ARG A 71 -12.65 6.87 10.44
CA ARG A 71 -13.34 8.10 10.06
C ARG A 71 -12.31 9.03 9.42
N ARG A 72 -12.46 9.28 8.13
CA ARG A 72 -11.59 10.18 7.36
C ARG A 72 -12.37 11.41 6.96
N LEU A 73 -11.71 12.57 7.03
CA LEU A 73 -12.26 13.80 6.45
C LEU A 73 -12.44 13.59 4.96
N ASN A 74 -13.61 13.95 4.42
CA ASN A 74 -13.82 14.01 2.99
C ASN A 74 -13.12 15.27 2.45
N THR A 75 -11.82 15.16 2.19
CA THR A 75 -10.98 16.28 1.77
C THR A 75 -11.46 16.92 0.48
N LYS A 76 -12.10 16.16 -0.41
CA LYS A 76 -12.65 16.68 -1.67
C LYS A 76 -13.84 17.61 -1.41
N ALA A 77 -14.82 17.15 -0.62
CA ALA A 77 -15.96 17.97 -0.23
C ALA A 77 -15.49 19.20 0.58
N PHE A 78 -14.58 18.99 1.53
CA PHE A 78 -14.05 20.06 2.36
C PHE A 78 -13.36 21.17 1.55
N ARG A 79 -12.53 20.82 0.56
CA ARG A 79 -11.90 21.80 -0.34
C ARG A 79 -12.90 22.53 -1.24
N HIS A 80 -13.98 21.85 -1.63
CA HIS A 80 -15.03 22.45 -2.45
C HIS A 80 -15.85 23.47 -1.64
N ASP A 81 -16.24 23.10 -0.41
CA ASP A 81 -17.14 23.91 0.41
C ASP A 81 -16.40 25.01 1.20
N HIS A 82 -15.13 24.78 1.54
CA HIS A 82 -14.29 25.68 2.36
C HIS A 82 -12.85 25.81 1.81
N PRO A 83 -12.66 26.35 0.59
CA PRO A 83 -11.35 26.42 -0.06
C PRO A 83 -10.32 27.23 0.73
N GLU A 84 -10.72 28.37 1.31
CA GLU A 84 -9.83 29.27 2.07
C GLU A 84 -9.29 28.63 3.35
N ILE A 85 -10.10 27.77 4.00
CA ILE A 85 -9.66 27.03 5.17
C ILE A 85 -8.75 25.89 4.72
N ALA A 86 -9.11 25.17 3.67
CA ALA A 86 -8.30 24.07 3.19
C ALA A 86 -6.89 24.49 2.76
N GLU A 87 -6.75 25.65 2.10
CA GLU A 87 -5.44 26.20 1.73
C GLU A 87 -4.59 26.56 2.96
N ARG A 88 -5.18 27.23 3.96
CA ARG A 88 -4.47 27.63 5.19
C ARG A 88 -3.83 26.46 5.93
N TYR A 89 -4.43 25.27 5.84
CA TYR A 89 -3.97 24.07 6.53
C TYR A 89 -3.34 23.01 5.61
N THR A 90 -3.09 23.33 4.34
CA THR A 90 -2.39 22.44 3.41
C THR A 90 -0.92 22.81 3.35
N SER A 91 -0.03 21.88 3.71
CA SER A 91 1.42 22.00 3.49
C SER A 91 1.83 21.20 2.26
N GLU A 92 2.69 21.79 1.41
CA GLU A 92 3.33 21.05 0.34
C GLU A 92 4.44 20.15 0.91
N HIS A 93 4.45 18.88 0.49
CA HIS A 93 5.49 17.93 0.82
C HIS A 93 5.85 17.14 -0.44
N THR A 94 7.13 17.19 -0.82
CA THR A 94 7.64 16.44 -1.96
C THR A 94 8.18 15.08 -1.49
N SER A 95 7.64 14.01 -2.07
CA SER A 95 8.17 12.64 -1.89
C SER A 95 8.59 12.06 -3.22
N TYR A 96 9.77 11.44 -3.28
CA TYR A 96 10.23 10.74 -4.48
C TYR A 96 9.63 9.34 -4.50
N ARG A 97 9.00 8.97 -5.63
CA ARG A 97 8.52 7.62 -5.85
C ARG A 97 9.59 6.83 -6.59
N PHE A 98 10.01 5.71 -6.00
CA PHE A 98 10.88 4.75 -6.65
C PHE A 98 10.04 3.76 -7.46
N THR A 99 10.24 3.73 -8.78
CA THR A 99 9.54 2.85 -9.72
C THR A 99 10.57 2.20 -10.63
N LEU A 100 10.50 0.88 -10.80
CA LEU A 100 11.24 0.22 -11.87
C LEU A 100 10.49 0.41 -13.17
N VAL A 101 11.21 0.75 -14.24
CA VAL A 101 10.67 0.89 -15.59
C VAL A 101 11.16 -0.25 -16.47
N GLY A 102 10.29 -0.73 -17.39
CA GLY A 102 10.55 -1.86 -18.29
C GLY A 102 10.41 -3.24 -17.62
N GLU A 103 9.97 -4.24 -18.38
CA GLU A 103 9.96 -5.68 -18.03
C GLU A 103 11.23 -6.38 -18.51
#